data_AF-A0A6L8MXD0-F1
#
_entry.id   AF-A0A6L8MXD0-F1
#
_cell.length_a   1.000
_cell.length_b   1.000
_cell.length_c   1.000
_cell.angle_alpha   90.00
_cell.angle_beta   90.00
_cell.angle_gamma   90.00
#
_symmetry.space_group_name_H-M   'P 1'
#
loop_
_entity.id
_entity.type
_entity.pdbx_description
1 polymer ?
#
loop_
_entity_poly.entity_id
_entity_poly.type
_entity_poly.pdbx_seq_one_letter_code
_entity_poly.pdbx_strand_id
1 'polypeptide(L)' 'MNQKLSGFVYGVDASSMFSQAMSLLQKGLIAVGAFLVVMGIINLSTNIKDGGAGVRNAILEIVGGVMVGAAGTFVTQITI' A
#
# COMPACT_ATOMS: atom_id res chain seq x y z
N MET A 1 -45.96 -21.76 0.96
CA MET A 1 -44.98 -21.33 -0.06
C MET A 1 -43.94 -20.44 0.58
N ASN A 2 -42.70 -20.54 0.07
CA ASN A 2 -41.49 -19.78 0.40
C ASN A 2 -40.66 -20.33 1.57
N GLN A 3 -40.13 -21.54 1.37
CA GLN A 3 -38.85 -21.91 1.96
C GLN A 3 -37.78 -20.95 1.41
N LYS A 4 -37.22 -20.09 2.27
CA LYS A 4 -35.98 -19.38 1.96
C LYS A 4 -34.86 -20.42 1.92
N LEU A 5 -34.45 -20.83 0.72
CA LEU A 5 -33.21 -21.60 0.53
C LEU A 5 -32.04 -20.73 1.02
N SER A 6 -31.41 -21.16 2.11
CA SER A 6 -30.20 -20.58 2.69
C SER A 6 -28.93 -21.04 1.95
N GLY A 7 -28.93 -21.01 0.62
CA GLY A 7 -27.82 -21.53 -0.17
C GLY A 7 -27.84 -20.94 -1.58
N PHE A 8 -26.67 -20.47 -2.02
CA PHE A 8 -26.38 -19.75 -3.27
C PHE A 8 -26.60 -18.23 -3.23
N VAL A 9 -25.76 -17.56 -2.44
CA VAL A 9 -25.20 -16.25 -2.87
C VAL A 9 -24.21 -16.55 -4.01
N TYR A 10 -24.71 -16.86 -5.21
CA TYR A 10 -23.90 -17.00 -6.43
C TYR A 10 -24.07 -15.74 -7.27
N GLY A 11 -23.54 -14.65 -6.73
CA GLY A 11 -23.62 -13.33 -7.32
C GLY A 11 -22.73 -12.42 -6.50
N VAL A 12 -21.42 -12.69 -6.51
CA VAL A 12 -20.49 -11.66 -6.08
C VAL A 12 -20.53 -10.62 -7.19
N ASP A 13 -21.25 -9.52 -6.97
CA ASP A 13 -21.28 -8.42 -7.92
C ASP A 13 -19.84 -8.06 -8.26
N ALA A 14 -19.48 -7.99 -9.55
CA ALA A 14 -18.10 -7.77 -9.98
C ALA A 14 -17.47 -6.51 -9.33
N SER A 15 -18.30 -5.53 -9.03
CA SER A 15 -17.96 -4.32 -8.26
C SER A 15 -17.49 -4.62 -6.83
N SER A 16 -18.10 -5.59 -6.14
CA SER A 16 -17.72 -5.98 -4.77
C SER A 16 -16.40 -6.75 -4.74
N MET A 17 -16.11 -7.59 -5.75
CA MET A 17 -14.79 -8.23 -5.91
C MET A 17 -13.71 -7.20 -6.20
N PHE A 18 -14.01 -6.26 -7.10
CA PHE A 18 -13.09 -5.18 -7.44
C PHE A 18 -12.77 -4.30 -6.23
N SER A 19 -13.78 -3.88 -5.47
CA SER A 19 -13.59 -3.09 -4.25
C SER A 19 -12.71 -3.81 -3.21
N GLN A 20 -12.90 -5.12 -3.02
CA GLN A 20 -12.04 -5.92 -2.14
C GLN A 20 -10.60 -6.00 -2.65
N ALA A 21 -10.40 -6.24 -3.95
CA ALA A 21 -9.07 -6.28 -4.55
C ALA A 21 -8.34 -4.92 -4.40
N MET A 22 -9.04 -3.81 -4.63
CA MET A 22 -8.48 -2.47 -4.45
C MET A 22 -8.15 -2.15 -2.99
N SER A 23 -8.95 -2.62 -2.04
CA SER A 23 -8.67 -2.51 -0.60
C SER A 23 -7.40 -3.27 -0.19
N LEU A 24 -7.21 -4.49 -0.71
CA LEU A 24 -5.99 -5.27 -0.47
C LEU A 24 -4.76 -4.60 -1.11
N LEU A 25 -4.92 -4.10 -2.34
CA LEU A 25 -3.87 -3.36 -3.05
C LEU A 25 -3.45 -2.11 -2.27
N GLN A 26 -4.41 -1.32 -1.77
CA GLN A 26 -4.13 -0.17 -0.90
C GLN A 26 -3.29 -0.58 0.32
N LYS A 27 -3.73 -1.61 1.05
CA LYS A 27 -3.03 -2.07 2.26
C LYS A 27 -1.60 -2.50 1.93
N GLY A 28 -1.43 -3.24 0.83
CA GLY A 28 -0.11 -3.65 0.34
C GLY A 28 0.76 -2.44 0.00
N LEU A 29 0.21 -1.45 -0.71
CA LEU A 29 0.97 -0.27 -1.14
C LEU A 29 1.39 0.62 0.04
N ILE A 30 0.49 0.81 1.02
CA ILE A 30 0.81 1.52 2.26
C ILE A 30 1.90 0.78 3.05
N ALA A 31 1.80 -0.56 3.16
CA ALA A 31 2.78 -1.36 3.86
C ALA A 31 4.17 -1.30 3.19
N VAL A 32 4.23 -1.36 1.85
CA VAL A 32 5.48 -1.20 1.09
C VAL A 32 6.05 0.21 1.26
N GLY A 33 5.22 1.25 1.22
CA GLY A 33 5.65 2.62 1.48
C GLY A 33 6.28 2.78 2.87
N ALA A 34 5.62 2.27 3.91
CA ALA A 34 6.15 2.27 5.27
C ALA A 34 7.45 1.48 5.41
N PHE A 35 7.55 0.33 4.75
CA PHE A 35 8.77 -0.48 4.74
C PHE A 35 9.96 0.28 4.13
N LEU A 36 9.77 0.94 2.98
CA LEU A 36 10.82 1.74 2.35
C LEU A 36 11.27 2.90 3.24
N VAL A 37 10.34 3.54 3.95
CA VAL A 37 10.70 4.59 4.94
C VAL A 37 11.60 4.03 6.03
N VAL A 38 11.27 2.86 6.59
CA VAL A 38 12.09 2.22 7.63
C VAL A 38 13.47 1.85 7.09
N MET A 39 13.54 1.25 5.90
CA MET A 39 14.82 0.91 5.28
C MET A 39 15.68 2.14 4.99
N GLY A 40 15.06 3.21 4.50
CA GLY A 40 15.73 4.49 4.30
C GLY A 40 16.24 5.11 5.61
N ILE A 41 15.51 4.99 6.73
CA ILE A 41 15.99 5.43 8.05
C ILE A 41 17.20 4.61 8.52
N ILE A 42 17.16 3.29 8.33
CA ILE A 42 18.29 2.41 8.67
C ILE A 42 19.51 2.82 7.83
N ASN A 43 19.35 2.96 6.52
CA ASN A 43 20.40 3.39 5.61
C ASN A 43 20.93 4.78 5.95
N LEU A 44 20.06 5.70 6.38
CA LEU A 44 20.48 7.02 6.83
C LEU A 44 21.35 6.90 8.08
N SER A 45 20.90 6.14 9.09
CA SER A 45 21.60 5.97 10.36
C SER A 45 23.00 5.37 10.21
N THR A 46 23.20 4.46 9.26
CA THR A 46 24.50 3.84 8.99
C THR A 46 25.45 4.77 8.24
N ASN A 47 24.92 5.71 7.44
CA ASN A 47 25.71 6.60 6.60
C ASN A 47 25.84 8.04 7.14
N ILE A 48 25.10 8.40 8.20
CA ILE A 48 24.98 9.80 8.66
C ILE A 48 26.30 10.40 9.14
N LYS A 49 27.17 9.57 9.72
CA LYS A 49 28.48 10.01 10.23
C LYS A 49 29.45 10.38 9.12
N ASP A 50 29.34 9.70 7.97
CA ASP A 50 30.29 9.81 6.86
C ASP A 50 29.86 10.88 5.86
N GLY A 51 28.62 11.37 5.96
CA GLY A 51 28.09 12.53 5.23
C GLY A 51 28.36 12.50 3.72
N GLY A 52 27.39 12.07 2.90
CA GLY A 52 27.64 12.03 1.46
C GLY A 52 26.52 11.43 0.63
N ALA A 53 26.89 10.73 -0.45
CA ALA A 53 25.95 10.09 -1.36
C ALA A 53 25.03 9.09 -0.65
N GLY A 54 25.53 8.37 0.37
CA GLY A 54 24.72 7.43 1.17
C GLY A 54 23.57 8.11 1.92
N VAL A 55 23.82 9.29 2.51
CA VAL A 55 22.79 10.10 3.18
C VAL A 55 21.74 10.59 2.17
N ARG A 56 22.17 11.06 1.00
CA ARG A 56 21.24 11.49 -0.06
C ARG A 56 20.38 10.34 -0.57
N ASN A 57 20.97 9.18 -0.83
CA ASN A 57 20.24 8.00 -1.30
C ASN A 57 19.24 7.52 -0.25
N ALA A 58 19.63 7.52 1.03
CA ALA A 58 18.74 7.17 2.14
C ALA A 58 17.56 8.14 2.26
N ILE A 59 17.80 9.46 2.12
CA ILE A 59 16.73 10.45 2.10
C ILE A 59 15.79 10.23 0.91
N LEU A 60 16.32 9.94 -0.28
CA LEU A 60 15.51 9.66 -1.46
C LEU A 60 14.67 8.39 -1.29
N GLU A 61 15.20 7.38 -0.62
CA GLU A 61 14.47 6.16 -0.28
C GLU A 61 13.32 6.45 0.70
N ILE A 62 13.56 7.27 1.74
CA ILE A 62 12.51 7.74 2.67
C ILE A 62 11.42 8.49 1.91
N VAL A 63 11.81 9.47 1.08
CA VAL A 63 10.86 10.28 0.30
C VAL A 63 10.07 9.39 -0.67
N GLY A 64 10.73 8.43 -1.33
CA GLY A 64 10.09 7.44 -2.19
C GLY A 64 9.08 6.59 -1.43
N GLY A 65 9.42 6.11 -0.23
CA GLY A 65 8.52 5.36 0.64
C GLY A 65 7.29 6.16 1.06
N VAL A 66 7.46 7.43 1.43
CA VAL A 66 6.32 8.32 1.74
C VAL A 66 5.41 8.52 0.53
N MET A 67 5.99 8.74 -0.66
CA MET A 67 5.23 8.91 -1.91
C MET A 67 4.43 7.64 -2.27
N VAL A 68 5.03 6.46 -2.12
CA VAL A 68 4.35 5.17 -2.33
C VAL A 68 3.22 4.97 -1.32
N GLY A 69 3.47 5.27 -0.05
CA GLY A 69 2.43 5.20 0.99
C GLY A 69 1.26 6.13 0.72
N ALA A 70 1.54 7.37 0.30
CA ALA A 70 0.52 8.33 -0.11
C ALA A 70 -0.27 7.85 -1.32
N ALA A 71 0.39 7.31 -2.36
CA ALA A 71 -0.26 6.72 -3.53
C ALA A 71 -1.25 5.62 -3.15
N GLY A 72 -0.93 4.80 -2.12
CA GLY A 72 -1.84 3.80 -1.55
C GLY A 72 -3.21 4.33 -1.16
N THR A 73 -3.28 5.55 -0.62
CA THR A 73 -4.56 6.16 -0.23
C THR A 73 -5.46 6.51 -1.42
N PHE A 74 -4.87 6.85 -2.58
CA PHE A 74 -5.60 7.21 -3.80
C PHE A 74 -6.14 6.00 -4.56
N VAL A 75 -5.56 4.81 -4.35
CA VAL A 75 -6.01 3.55 -4.98
C VAL A 75 -7.49 3.27 -4.69
N THR A 76 -7.99 3.63 -3.51
CA THR A 76 -9.40 3.43 -3.15
C THR A 76 -10.40 4.34 -3.85
N GLN A 77 -9.92 5.41 -4.48
CA GLN A 77 -10.77 6.34 -5.23
C GLN A 77 -11.05 5.85 -6.65
N ILE A 78 -10.37 4.79 -7.08
CA ILE A 78 -10.57 4.20 -8.41
C ILE A 78 -11.88 3.39 -8.38
N THR A 79 -12.81 3.78 -9.23
CA THR A 79 -14.12 3.13 -9.44
C THR A 79 -14.23 2.67 -10.89
N ILE A 80 -14.93 1.55 -11.11
CA ILE A 80 -15.29 1.02 -12.44
C ILE A 80 -16.74 1.38 -12.74
#